data_AF-A0AB94IVG1-F1
#
_entry.id   AF-A0AB94IVG1-F1
#
_cell.length_a   1.000
_cell.length_b   1.000
_cell.length_c   1.000
_cell.angle_alpha   90.00
_cell.angle_beta   90.00
_cell.angle_gamma   90.00
#
_symmetry.space_group_name_H-M   'P 1'
#
loop_
_entity.id
_entity.type
_entity.pdbx_description
1 polymer ?
#
loop_
_entity_poly.entity_id
_entity_poly.type
_entity_poly.pdbx_seq_one_letter_code
_entity_poly.pdbx_strand_id
1 'polypeptide(L)'
;MRKTMFSLSLPLLAAAIFLLTQAVPAECLTAEDVKSYVDAAKALNLNGDNLKIGSESAEEILKDDHFMALLRGRLRIARLLKAASDAEGGEGTYALHVEAGPIVAFLCQGGAPTLDRLVQGAVEQVVKPLQLEATLKELPRYYEAIVATADWQKKFGKIMGEGEYPSIQRGKIFHIAGFPEIGDKPYYTAAMDIELKDDTMYLSEWDASAEGWLYSFWMRRWREGTMETAKIAVDLLNKALGQ
;
A
#
# COMPACT_ATOMS: atom_id res chain seq x y z
N MET A 1 27.43 26.91 -3.78
CA MET A 1 28.76 26.25 -3.79
C MET A 1 28.59 24.81 -4.25
N ARG A 2 29.06 24.48 -5.46
CA ARG A 2 29.31 23.09 -5.86
C ARG A 2 30.56 22.62 -5.14
N LYS A 3 30.52 21.44 -4.51
CA LYS A 3 31.62 20.47 -4.50
C LYS A 3 31.21 19.19 -3.77
N THR A 4 31.43 18.08 -4.47
CA THR A 4 31.86 16.76 -3.97
C THR A 4 31.03 16.07 -2.89
N MET A 5 30.22 15.10 -3.32
CA MET A 5 30.34 13.71 -2.84
C MET A 5 29.51 12.79 -3.74
N PHE A 6 29.99 12.57 -4.96
CA PHE A 6 29.84 11.27 -5.59
C PHE A 6 30.72 10.28 -4.81
N SER A 7 30.29 9.02 -4.69
CA SER A 7 31.13 7.85 -4.36
C SER A 7 31.20 7.36 -2.90
N LEU A 8 30.08 7.19 -2.18
CA LEU A 8 30.06 6.32 -0.96
C LEU A 8 28.77 5.51 -0.71
N SER A 9 27.75 5.57 -1.57
CA SER A 9 26.41 5.02 -1.27
C SER A 9 26.18 3.53 -1.56
N LEU A 10 27.13 2.82 -2.17
CA LEU A 10 26.95 1.39 -2.50
C LEU A 10 27.63 0.38 -1.54
N PRO A 11 28.76 0.65 -0.88
CA PRO A 11 29.40 -0.35 0.00
C PRO A 11 29.04 -0.22 1.50
N LEU A 12 28.44 0.90 1.92
CA LEU A 12 28.10 1.17 3.34
C LEU A 12 26.74 0.60 3.77
N LEU A 13 25.86 0.23 2.84
CA LEU A 13 24.55 -0.34 3.17
C LEU A 13 24.57 -1.88 3.34
N ALA A 14 25.64 -2.55 2.88
CA ALA A 14 25.73 -4.01 2.88
C ALA A 14 26.52 -4.61 4.06
N ALA A 15 27.28 -3.82 4.84
CA ALA A 15 28.23 -4.35 5.83
C ALA A 15 27.97 -3.96 7.31
N ALA A 16 27.04 -3.04 7.60
CA ALA A 16 26.90 -2.47 8.96
C ALA A 16 25.83 -3.12 9.85
N ILE A 17 24.87 -3.89 9.31
CA ILE A 17 23.78 -4.46 10.11
C ILE A 17 24.07 -5.91 10.54
N PHE A 18 25.01 -6.60 9.89
CA PHE A 18 25.36 -7.98 10.22
C PHE A 18 26.34 -8.16 11.39
N LEU A 19 26.84 -7.09 12.03
CA LEU A 19 28.00 -7.20 12.93
C LEU A 19 27.79 -6.81 14.40
N LEU A 20 26.61 -6.39 14.88
CA LEU A 20 26.52 -5.86 16.26
C LEU A 20 25.38 -6.31 17.19
N THR A 21 24.48 -7.21 16.84
CA THR A 21 23.56 -7.75 17.87
C THR A 21 23.24 -9.23 17.65
N GLN A 22 23.89 -10.09 18.44
CA GLN A 22 23.34 -11.40 18.77
C GLN A 22 22.19 -11.21 19.75
N ALA A 23 20.98 -11.57 19.34
CA ALA A 23 19.88 -11.93 20.24
C ALA A 23 18.96 -12.92 19.52
N VAL A 24 19.03 -14.18 19.98
CA VAL A 24 18.10 -15.33 19.97
C VAL A 24 16.85 -15.25 19.06
N PRO A 25 16.52 -16.33 18.32
CA PRO A 25 15.44 -16.32 17.33
C PRO A 25 14.07 -16.28 18.00
N ALA A 26 13.38 -15.15 17.92
CA ALA A 26 12.03 -15.22 17.38
C ALA A 26 12.15 -15.73 15.94
N GLU A 27 11.25 -16.57 15.45
CA GLU A 27 11.30 -17.06 14.07
C GLU A 27 11.42 -15.84 13.12
N CYS A 28 12.64 -15.58 12.62
CA CYS A 28 12.88 -14.50 11.68
C CYS A 28 12.00 -14.77 10.45
N LEU A 29 11.41 -13.70 9.92
CA LEU A 29 10.67 -13.78 8.68
C LEU A 29 11.59 -14.40 7.61
N THR A 30 11.07 -15.33 6.83
CA THR A 30 11.81 -15.92 5.70
C THR A 30 11.21 -15.46 4.38
N ALA A 31 11.95 -15.67 3.29
CA ALA A 31 11.41 -15.44 1.96
C ALA A 31 10.20 -16.34 1.64
N GLU A 32 10.12 -17.53 2.24
CA GLU A 32 8.95 -18.42 2.09
C GLU A 32 7.75 -17.89 2.87
N ASP A 33 7.98 -17.27 4.03
CA ASP A 33 6.89 -16.64 4.79
C ASP A 33 6.29 -15.47 3.99
N VAL A 34 7.14 -14.60 3.42
CA VAL A 34 6.70 -13.52 2.52
C VAL A 34 5.90 -14.08 1.33
N LYS A 35 6.40 -15.15 0.72
CA LYS A 35 5.70 -15.84 -0.37
C LYS A 35 4.33 -16.37 0.09
N SER A 36 4.25 -16.96 1.27
CA SER A 36 3.00 -17.49 1.83
C SER A 36 1.94 -16.39 2.02
N TYR A 37 2.35 -15.17 2.41
CA TYR A 37 1.43 -14.04 2.56
C TYR A 37 0.91 -13.55 1.21
N VAL A 38 1.78 -13.51 0.19
CA VAL A 38 1.38 -13.21 -1.19
C VAL A 38 0.42 -14.27 -1.72
N ASP A 39 0.71 -15.55 -1.50
CA ASP A 39 -0.14 -16.66 -1.91
C ASP A 39 -1.52 -16.60 -1.24
N ALA A 40 -1.57 -16.28 0.06
CA ALA A 40 -2.81 -16.09 0.80
C ALA A 40 -3.64 -14.91 0.27
N ALA A 41 -2.99 -13.80 -0.11
CA ALA A 41 -3.67 -12.65 -0.70
C ALA A 41 -4.16 -12.92 -2.13
N LYS A 42 -3.36 -13.65 -2.92
CA LYS A 42 -3.71 -14.07 -4.28
C LYS A 42 -4.92 -15.02 -4.30
N ALA A 43 -5.02 -15.90 -3.30
CA ALA A 43 -6.10 -16.88 -3.19
C ALA A 43 -7.47 -16.27 -2.83
N LEU A 44 -7.53 -14.98 -2.49
CA LEU A 44 -8.78 -14.32 -2.12
C LEU A 44 -9.77 -14.29 -3.30
N ASN A 45 -10.96 -14.86 -3.10
CA ASN A 45 -11.99 -14.89 -4.12
C ASN A 45 -12.71 -13.54 -4.20
N LEU A 46 -12.31 -12.70 -5.16
CA LEU A 46 -12.83 -11.35 -5.35
C LEU A 46 -13.74 -11.20 -6.58
N ASN A 47 -14.42 -12.30 -6.96
CA ASN A 47 -15.44 -12.25 -7.99
C ASN A 47 -16.65 -11.41 -7.51
N GLY A 48 -17.43 -10.88 -8.45
CA GLY A 48 -18.59 -10.04 -8.12
C GLY A 48 -19.63 -10.77 -7.26
N ASP A 49 -19.75 -12.09 -7.45
CA ASP A 49 -20.71 -12.92 -6.71
C ASP A 49 -20.33 -13.13 -5.25
N ASN A 50 -19.05 -13.06 -4.88
CA ASN A 50 -18.58 -13.20 -3.50
C ASN A 50 -18.49 -11.85 -2.78
N LEU A 51 -18.48 -10.74 -3.51
CA LEU A 51 -18.44 -9.40 -2.93
C LEU A 51 -19.84 -8.98 -2.45
N LYS A 52 -19.91 -8.52 -1.20
CA LYS A 52 -21.07 -7.81 -0.66
C LYS A 52 -20.65 -6.38 -0.34
N ILE A 53 -21.32 -5.46 -1.03
CA ILE A 53 -21.04 -4.03 -0.99
C ILE A 53 -22.22 -3.35 -0.31
N GLY A 54 -22.01 -2.82 0.90
CA GLY A 54 -22.98 -2.06 1.68
C GLY A 54 -23.19 -0.67 1.10
N SER A 55 -23.80 -0.56 -0.09
CA SER A 55 -24.11 0.70 -0.75
C SER A 55 -25.31 0.57 -1.67
N GLU A 56 -26.12 1.63 -1.75
CA GLU A 56 -27.24 1.74 -2.69
C GLU A 56 -26.78 1.69 -4.16
N SER A 57 -25.52 2.04 -4.43
CA SER A 57 -24.91 2.01 -5.78
C SER A 57 -24.20 0.69 -6.10
N ALA A 58 -24.40 -0.39 -5.33
CA ALA A 58 -23.66 -1.65 -5.49
C ALA A 58 -23.69 -2.21 -6.92
N GLU A 59 -24.83 -2.15 -7.62
CA GLU A 59 -24.93 -2.63 -9.00
C GLU A 59 -24.12 -1.79 -10.02
N GLU A 60 -24.03 -0.48 -9.80
CA GLU A 60 -23.22 0.40 -10.66
C GLU A 60 -21.74 0.19 -10.40
N ILE A 61 -21.37 0.00 -9.14
CA ILE A 61 -19.99 -0.25 -8.69
C ILE A 61 -19.47 -1.55 -9.29
N LEU A 62 -20.26 -2.63 -9.26
CA LEU A 62 -19.86 -3.92 -9.85
C LEU A 62 -19.63 -3.85 -11.37
N LYS A 63 -20.13 -2.80 -12.05
CA LYS A 63 -19.94 -2.56 -13.50
C LYS A 63 -18.79 -1.60 -13.80
N ASP A 64 -18.25 -0.91 -12.79
CA ASP A 64 -17.08 -0.03 -12.95
C ASP A 64 -15.79 -0.83 -12.83
N ASP A 65 -15.23 -1.20 -13.97
CA ASP A 65 -13.99 -1.99 -14.05
C ASP A 65 -12.81 -1.31 -13.34
N HIS A 66 -12.72 0.03 -13.40
CA HIS A 66 -11.61 0.76 -12.83
C HIS A 66 -11.72 0.80 -11.30
N PHE A 67 -12.89 1.17 -10.78
CA PHE A 67 -13.15 1.13 -9.34
C PHE A 67 -12.97 -0.28 -8.79
N MET A 68 -13.52 -1.29 -9.48
CA MET A 68 -13.38 -2.69 -9.07
C MET A 68 -11.93 -3.17 -9.07
N ALA A 69 -11.10 -2.71 -10.01
CA ALA A 69 -9.67 -3.02 -10.00
C ALA A 69 -8.97 -2.43 -8.77
N LEU A 70 -9.26 -1.17 -8.41
CA LEU A 70 -8.73 -0.52 -7.21
C LEU A 70 -9.19 -1.23 -5.93
N LEU A 71 -10.48 -1.54 -5.84
CA LEU A 71 -11.05 -2.24 -4.69
C LEU A 71 -10.43 -3.63 -4.50
N ARG A 72 -10.31 -4.40 -5.59
CA ARG A 72 -9.70 -5.73 -5.54
C ARG A 72 -8.23 -5.67 -5.13
N GLY A 73 -7.48 -4.72 -5.66
CA GLY A 73 -6.08 -4.50 -5.28
C GLY A 73 -5.95 -4.16 -3.79
N ARG A 74 -6.82 -3.28 -3.28
CA ARG A 74 -6.87 -2.94 -1.85
C ARG A 74 -7.17 -4.15 -0.96
N LEU A 75 -8.18 -4.94 -1.30
CA LEU A 75 -8.56 -6.15 -0.55
C LEU A 75 -7.40 -7.15 -0.47
N ARG A 76 -6.65 -7.31 -1.56
CA ARG A 76 -5.46 -8.18 -1.57
C ARG A 76 -4.31 -7.63 -0.74
N ILE A 77 -4.03 -6.33 -0.80
CA ILE A 77 -3.04 -5.69 0.09
C ILE A 77 -3.44 -5.90 1.55
N ALA A 78 -4.71 -5.68 1.88
CA ALA A 78 -5.21 -5.84 3.25
C ALA A 78 -5.14 -7.31 3.70
N ARG A 79 -5.42 -8.28 2.82
CA ARG A 79 -5.23 -9.71 3.12
C ARG A 79 -3.77 -10.08 3.32
N LEU A 80 -2.85 -9.53 2.53
CA LEU A 80 -1.40 -9.74 2.70
C LEU A 80 -0.95 -9.23 4.07
N LEU A 81 -1.36 -8.01 4.43
CA LEU A 81 -1.02 -7.41 5.72
C LEU A 81 -1.64 -8.20 6.89
N LYS A 82 -2.88 -8.69 6.74
CA LYS A 82 -3.52 -9.55 7.73
C LYS A 82 -2.77 -10.87 7.88
N ALA A 83 -2.38 -11.53 6.79
CA ALA A 83 -1.63 -12.79 6.85
C ALA A 83 -0.28 -12.62 7.56
N ALA A 84 0.44 -11.53 7.28
CA ALA A 84 1.65 -11.19 8.02
C ALA A 84 1.37 -10.94 9.50
N SER A 85 0.33 -10.16 9.81
CA SER A 85 -0.04 -9.87 11.20
C SER A 85 -0.49 -11.11 11.98
N ASP A 86 -1.21 -12.03 11.36
CA ASP A 86 -1.65 -13.29 11.97
C ASP A 86 -0.43 -14.17 12.29
N ALA A 87 0.57 -14.22 11.39
CA ALA A 87 1.82 -14.94 11.61
C ALA A 87 2.69 -14.32 12.71
N GLU A 88 2.64 -13.00 12.88
CA GLU A 88 3.35 -12.25 13.92
C GLU A 88 2.64 -12.27 15.29
N GLY A 89 1.54 -13.00 15.46
CA GLY A 89 0.82 -13.10 16.73
C GLY A 89 -0.18 -11.97 17.00
N GLY A 90 -0.61 -11.25 15.97
CA GLY A 90 -1.74 -10.31 16.02
C GLY A 90 -1.41 -8.89 16.51
N GLU A 91 -0.15 -8.58 16.88
CA GLU A 91 0.23 -7.24 17.35
C GLU A 91 0.73 -6.27 16.25
N GLY A 92 0.78 -6.70 14.99
CA GLY A 92 1.06 -5.81 13.85
C GLY A 92 1.74 -6.51 12.67
N THR A 93 2.11 -5.71 11.66
CA THR A 93 2.95 -6.14 10.51
C THR A 93 4.41 -5.73 10.72
N TYR A 94 4.84 -5.75 11.98
CA TYR A 94 6.12 -5.24 12.44
C TYR A 94 7.31 -5.93 11.74
N ALA A 95 7.25 -7.25 11.51
CA ALA A 95 8.32 -7.98 10.84
C ALA A 95 8.46 -7.53 9.37
N LEU A 96 7.36 -7.26 8.66
CA LEU A 96 7.43 -6.66 7.30
C LEU A 96 8.06 -5.26 7.29
N HIS A 97 7.95 -4.51 8.38
CA HIS A 97 8.51 -3.16 8.50
C HIS A 97 9.98 -3.14 8.91
N VAL A 98 10.46 -4.17 9.61
CA VAL A 98 11.78 -4.18 10.25
C VAL A 98 12.75 -5.15 9.59
N GLU A 99 12.25 -6.22 8.95
CA GLU A 99 13.06 -7.26 8.31
C GLU A 99 13.07 -7.12 6.79
N ALA A 100 13.87 -6.17 6.29
CA ALA A 100 14.00 -5.96 4.84
C ALA A 100 14.70 -7.12 4.11
N GLY A 101 15.55 -7.90 4.80
CA GLY A 101 16.33 -9.00 4.22
C GLY A 101 15.48 -10.10 3.57
N PRO A 102 14.47 -10.64 4.27
CA PRO A 102 13.52 -11.63 3.74
C PRO A 102 12.73 -11.14 2.53
N ILE A 103 12.29 -9.87 2.55
CA ILE A 103 11.61 -9.24 1.41
C ILE A 103 12.57 -9.15 0.22
N VAL A 104 13.79 -8.67 0.43
CA VAL A 104 14.82 -8.59 -0.62
C VAL A 104 15.14 -9.97 -1.18
N ALA A 105 15.28 -10.98 -0.32
CA ALA A 105 15.55 -12.37 -0.71
C ALA A 105 14.40 -12.97 -1.53
N PHE A 106 13.14 -12.71 -1.15
CA PHE A 106 11.95 -13.10 -1.88
C PHE A 106 11.90 -12.44 -3.27
N LEU A 107 12.05 -11.12 -3.33
CA LEU A 107 12.03 -10.37 -4.59
C LEU A 107 13.17 -10.76 -5.53
N CYS A 108 14.36 -11.02 -4.99
CA CYS A 108 15.53 -11.40 -5.77
C CYS A 108 15.68 -12.90 -6.02
N GLN A 109 14.80 -13.72 -5.43
CA GLN A 109 14.87 -15.19 -5.45
C GLN A 109 16.27 -15.75 -5.15
N GLY A 110 16.95 -15.18 -4.13
CA GLY A 110 18.31 -15.57 -3.74
C GLY A 110 19.44 -15.04 -4.64
N GLY A 111 19.15 -14.21 -5.64
CA GLY A 111 20.15 -13.50 -6.43
C GLY A 111 20.64 -12.20 -5.78
N ALA A 112 21.75 -11.66 -6.27
CA ALA A 112 22.27 -10.36 -5.84
C ALA A 112 21.21 -9.24 -6.02
N PRO A 113 21.01 -8.36 -5.01
CA PRO A 113 19.93 -7.38 -5.01
C PRO A 113 20.29 -6.12 -5.79
N THR A 114 20.18 -6.19 -7.11
CA THR A 114 20.24 -5.00 -7.98
C THR A 114 18.88 -4.31 -8.03
N LEU A 115 18.87 -3.00 -8.33
CA LEU A 115 17.63 -2.24 -8.48
C LEU A 115 16.70 -2.87 -9.53
N ASP A 116 17.24 -3.22 -10.69
CA ASP A 116 16.45 -3.84 -11.77
C ASP A 116 15.82 -5.17 -11.33
N ARG A 117 16.57 -6.00 -10.59
CA ARG A 117 16.05 -7.28 -10.09
C ARG A 117 14.98 -7.06 -9.01
N LEU A 118 15.16 -6.09 -8.13
CA LEU A 118 14.15 -5.75 -7.12
C LEU A 118 12.86 -5.26 -7.77
N VAL A 119 12.96 -4.42 -8.80
CA VAL A 119 11.81 -3.89 -9.53
C VAL A 119 11.10 -5.01 -10.31
N GLN A 120 11.84 -5.82 -11.08
CA GLN A 120 11.28 -6.96 -11.82
C GLN A 120 10.65 -7.98 -10.86
N GLY A 121 11.35 -8.31 -9.77
CA GLY A 121 10.84 -9.20 -8.73
C GLY A 121 9.56 -8.65 -8.09
N ALA A 122 9.50 -7.36 -7.78
CA ALA A 122 8.27 -6.76 -7.25
C ALA A 122 7.12 -6.84 -8.25
N VAL A 123 7.39 -6.59 -9.54
CA VAL A 123 6.39 -6.71 -10.60
C VAL A 123 5.87 -8.16 -10.72
N GLU A 124 6.77 -9.13 -10.79
CA GLU A 124 6.44 -10.53 -11.08
C GLU A 124 5.88 -11.28 -9.87
N GLN A 125 6.38 -10.97 -8.67
CA GLN A 125 6.05 -11.69 -7.46
C GLN A 125 4.97 -11.03 -6.61
N VAL A 126 4.74 -9.71 -6.76
CA VAL A 126 3.77 -8.99 -5.94
C VAL A 126 2.71 -8.30 -6.81
N VAL A 127 3.12 -7.42 -7.73
CA VAL A 127 2.17 -6.59 -8.49
C VAL A 127 1.23 -7.43 -9.34
N LYS A 128 1.76 -8.25 -10.25
CA LYS A 128 0.94 -9.07 -11.15
C LYS A 128 0.11 -10.11 -10.41
N PRO A 129 0.67 -10.89 -9.44
CA PRO A 129 -0.11 -11.86 -8.69
C PRO A 129 -1.27 -11.24 -7.90
N LEU A 130 -1.08 -10.02 -7.38
CA LEU A 130 -2.10 -9.30 -6.61
C LEU A 130 -2.92 -8.31 -7.47
N GLN A 131 -2.67 -8.25 -8.78
CA GLN A 131 -3.34 -7.37 -9.74
C GLN A 131 -3.35 -5.89 -9.29
N LEU A 132 -2.18 -5.37 -8.89
CA LEU A 132 -2.03 -4.01 -8.35
C LEU A 132 -1.75 -2.94 -9.42
N GLU A 133 -1.83 -3.29 -10.70
CA GLU A 133 -1.50 -2.41 -11.82
C GLU A 133 -2.37 -1.15 -11.84
N ALA A 134 -3.68 -1.28 -11.60
CA ALA A 134 -4.58 -0.14 -11.54
C ALA A 134 -4.25 0.78 -10.35
N THR A 135 -3.93 0.20 -9.18
CA THR A 135 -3.52 0.94 -7.99
C THR A 135 -2.24 1.72 -8.25
N LEU A 136 -1.21 1.08 -8.79
CA LEU A 136 0.08 1.72 -9.08
C LEU A 136 -0.05 2.84 -10.11
N LYS A 137 -0.90 2.65 -11.12
CA LYS A 137 -1.22 3.67 -12.12
C LYS A 137 -1.91 4.89 -11.51
N GLU A 138 -2.76 4.67 -10.52
CA GLU A 138 -3.60 5.73 -9.93
C GLU A 138 -2.86 6.54 -8.86
N LEU A 139 -1.95 5.91 -8.11
CA LEU A 139 -1.19 6.55 -7.02
C LEU A 139 -0.51 7.88 -7.41
N PRO A 140 0.19 8.03 -8.55
CA PRO A 140 0.80 9.29 -8.97
C PRO A 140 -0.19 10.46 -9.09
N ARG A 141 -1.42 10.23 -9.56
CA ARG A 141 -2.44 11.30 -9.69
C ARG A 141 -2.77 11.92 -8.33
N TYR A 142 -2.85 11.09 -7.30
CA TYR A 142 -3.11 11.54 -5.94
C TYR A 142 -1.89 12.25 -5.33
N TYR A 143 -0.66 11.77 -5.61
CA TYR A 143 0.55 12.49 -5.21
C TYR A 143 0.56 13.91 -5.80
N GLU A 144 0.30 14.04 -7.10
CA GLU A 144 0.26 15.33 -7.80
C GLU A 144 -0.81 16.26 -7.21
N ALA A 145 -2.01 15.75 -6.97
CA ALA A 145 -3.09 16.50 -6.33
C ALA A 145 -2.72 16.99 -4.92
N ILE A 146 -2.02 16.16 -4.14
CA ILE A 146 -1.54 16.53 -2.80
C ILE A 146 -0.54 17.68 -2.90
N VAL A 147 0.53 17.52 -3.68
CA VAL A 147 1.62 18.51 -3.71
C VAL A 147 1.21 19.81 -4.38
N ALA A 148 0.22 19.78 -5.28
CA ALA A 148 -0.39 20.97 -5.88
C ALA A 148 -1.36 21.71 -4.93
N THR A 149 -1.82 21.04 -3.85
CA THR A 149 -2.73 21.64 -2.90
C THR A 149 -1.99 22.59 -1.94
N ALA A 150 -2.46 23.82 -1.82
CA ALA A 150 -1.88 24.79 -0.87
C ALA A 150 -1.94 24.26 0.58
N ASP A 151 -0.84 24.49 1.33
CA ASP A 151 -0.66 24.08 2.73
C ASP A 151 -0.92 22.58 3.00
N TRP A 152 -0.70 21.71 2.02
CA TRP A 152 -1.03 20.28 2.13
C TRP A 152 -0.36 19.60 3.33
N GLN A 153 0.89 19.94 3.70
CA GLN A 153 1.54 19.35 4.88
C GLN A 153 0.78 19.72 6.17
N LYS A 154 0.29 20.96 6.27
CA LYS A 154 -0.50 21.41 7.43
C LYS A 154 -1.86 20.71 7.45
N LYS A 155 -2.47 20.48 6.27
CA LYS A 155 -3.72 19.71 6.14
C LYS A 155 -3.53 18.26 6.58
N PHE A 156 -2.47 17.58 6.13
CA PHE A 156 -2.12 16.24 6.62
C PHE A 156 -1.86 16.21 8.13
N GLY A 157 -1.10 17.17 8.65
CA GLY A 157 -0.88 17.29 10.10
C GLY A 157 -2.18 17.43 10.89
N LYS A 158 -3.16 18.19 10.37
CA LYS A 158 -4.49 18.31 10.98
C LYS A 158 -5.33 17.02 10.90
N ILE A 159 -5.28 16.31 9.78
CA ILE A 159 -5.99 15.04 9.60
C ILE A 159 -5.46 13.98 10.57
N MET A 160 -4.14 13.99 10.87
CA MET A 160 -3.50 13.01 11.76
C MET A 160 -3.44 13.44 13.25
N GLY A 161 -3.68 14.71 13.57
CA GLY A 161 -3.57 15.23 14.93
C GLY A 161 -4.69 14.72 15.86
N GLU A 162 -4.47 14.86 17.17
CA GLU A 162 -5.51 14.65 18.20
C GLU A 162 -6.57 15.75 18.08
N GLY A 163 -7.56 15.49 17.25
CA GLY A 163 -8.75 16.29 17.07
C GLY A 163 -9.79 15.41 16.43
N GLU A 164 -10.89 15.18 17.14
CA GLU A 164 -12.03 14.38 16.71
C GLU A 164 -12.49 14.81 15.32
N TYR A 165 -12.03 14.15 14.27
CA TYR A 165 -12.87 14.00 13.10
C TYR A 165 -13.95 12.99 13.50
N PRO A 166 -15.24 13.39 13.57
CA PRO A 166 -16.31 12.47 13.89
C PRO A 166 -16.21 11.26 12.98
N SER A 167 -16.35 10.06 13.54
CA SER A 167 -16.20 8.77 12.84
C SER A 167 -16.97 8.67 11.52
N ILE A 168 -18.00 9.51 11.36
CA ILE A 168 -19.03 9.47 10.32
C ILE A 168 -18.61 10.18 9.00
N GLN A 169 -17.50 10.93 8.95
CA GLN A 169 -17.08 11.67 7.73
C GLN A 169 -15.77 11.16 7.09
N ARG A 170 -15.26 10.01 7.53
CA ARG A 170 -13.88 9.63 7.26
C ARG A 170 -13.57 9.31 5.78
N GLY A 171 -14.55 8.84 5.01
CA GLY A 171 -14.38 8.68 3.56
C GLY A 171 -14.14 10.00 2.80
N LYS A 172 -14.59 11.13 3.36
CA LYS A 172 -14.53 12.47 2.78
C LYS A 172 -13.56 13.42 3.50
N ILE A 173 -12.80 12.92 4.49
CA ILE A 173 -11.94 13.74 5.34
C ILE A 173 -10.92 14.57 4.55
N PHE A 174 -10.36 14.01 3.48
CA PHE A 174 -9.43 14.72 2.60
C PHE A 174 -10.12 15.86 1.85
N HIS A 175 -11.35 15.64 1.36
CA HIS A 175 -12.11 16.67 0.66
C HIS A 175 -12.57 17.79 1.59
N ILE A 176 -12.96 17.46 2.82
CA ILE A 176 -13.26 18.45 3.88
C ILE A 176 -12.02 19.29 4.20
N ALA A 177 -10.82 18.68 4.21
CA ALA A 177 -9.56 19.39 4.35
C ALA A 177 -9.15 20.20 3.11
N GLY A 178 -9.92 20.11 2.01
CA GLY A 178 -9.72 20.85 0.77
C GLY A 178 -8.70 20.22 -0.18
N PHE A 179 -8.59 18.89 -0.21
CA PHE A 179 -8.00 18.14 -1.32
C PHE A 179 -9.05 17.90 -2.40
N PRO A 180 -8.69 17.90 -3.70
CA PRO A 180 -9.66 17.73 -4.79
C PRO A 180 -10.26 16.32 -4.82
N GLU A 181 -11.48 16.18 -5.32
CA GLU A 181 -12.03 14.88 -5.74
C GLU A 181 -11.43 14.54 -7.12
N ILE A 182 -10.91 13.31 -7.29
CA ILE A 182 -10.20 12.88 -8.51
C ILE A 182 -11.03 11.87 -9.31
N GLY A 183 -11.76 10.99 -8.62
CA GLY A 183 -12.72 10.07 -9.18
C GLY A 183 -13.94 10.80 -9.74
N ASP A 184 -14.56 10.22 -10.76
CA ASP A 184 -15.67 10.82 -11.51
C ASP A 184 -17.05 10.40 -10.99
N LYS A 185 -17.11 9.50 -10.00
CA LYS A 185 -18.35 8.94 -9.46
C LYS A 185 -18.48 9.16 -7.96
N PRO A 186 -19.71 9.38 -7.44
CA PRO A 186 -19.94 9.63 -6.00
C PRO A 186 -19.41 8.52 -5.06
N TYR A 187 -19.37 7.27 -5.52
CA TYR A 187 -18.91 6.14 -4.71
C TYR A 187 -17.37 6.09 -4.52
N TYR A 188 -16.59 6.89 -5.24
CA TYR A 188 -15.14 7.00 -5.00
C TYR A 188 -14.80 7.60 -3.64
N THR A 189 -15.65 8.52 -3.16
CA THR A 189 -15.48 9.23 -1.89
C THR A 189 -16.37 8.68 -0.77
N ALA A 190 -17.25 7.74 -1.10
CA ALA A 190 -18.20 7.15 -0.15
C ALA A 190 -17.49 6.21 0.84
N ALA A 191 -17.92 6.28 2.11
CA ALA A 191 -17.63 5.24 3.09
C ALA A 191 -18.61 4.08 2.85
N MET A 192 -18.11 2.85 2.84
CA MET A 192 -18.89 1.67 2.47
C MET A 192 -18.47 0.48 3.33
N ASP A 193 -19.36 -0.42 3.66
CA ASP A 193 -18.94 -1.72 4.19
C ASP A 193 -18.67 -2.66 3.02
N ILE A 194 -17.52 -3.32 3.05
CA ILE A 194 -17.15 -4.29 2.01
C ILE A 194 -16.77 -5.59 2.69
N GLU A 195 -17.53 -6.63 2.39
CA GLU A 195 -17.30 -7.96 2.94
C GLU A 195 -17.32 -9.02 1.85
N LEU A 196 -16.64 -10.13 2.12
CA LEU A 196 -16.76 -11.33 1.32
C LEU A 196 -17.81 -12.25 1.95
N LYS A 197 -18.68 -12.86 1.13
CA LYS A 197 -19.74 -13.76 1.59
C LYS A 197 -19.21 -15.04 2.26
N ASP A 198 -17.94 -15.35 2.03
CA ASP A 198 -17.22 -16.45 2.69
C ASP A 198 -16.59 -16.03 4.03
N ASP A 199 -16.87 -14.82 4.51
CA ASP A 199 -16.40 -14.22 5.76
C ASP A 199 -14.86 -14.13 5.89
N THR A 200 -14.12 -14.29 4.78
CA THR A 200 -12.65 -14.29 4.82
C THR A 200 -12.06 -12.87 4.94
N MET A 201 -12.82 -11.84 4.57
CA MET A 201 -12.37 -10.45 4.61
C MET A 201 -13.53 -9.48 4.85
N TYR A 202 -13.26 -8.47 5.68
CA TYR A 202 -14.13 -7.33 5.93
C TYR A 202 -13.30 -6.04 5.95
N LEU A 203 -13.75 -5.02 5.23
CA LEU A 203 -13.27 -3.65 5.32
C LEU A 203 -14.41 -2.79 5.86
N SER A 204 -14.15 -2.14 7.00
CA SER A 204 -15.10 -1.20 7.59
C SER A 204 -15.22 0.09 6.77
N GLU A 205 -16.30 0.84 7.01
CA GLU A 205 -16.59 2.15 6.42
C GLU A 205 -15.38 3.09 6.29
N TRP A 206 -14.49 3.13 7.30
CA TRP A 206 -13.29 3.99 7.26
C TRP A 206 -12.29 3.57 6.17
N ASP A 207 -12.17 2.26 6.00
CA ASP A 207 -11.23 1.59 5.12
C ASP A 207 -11.88 1.17 3.80
N ALA A 208 -12.91 1.86 3.33
CA ALA A 208 -13.55 1.50 2.05
C ALA A 208 -13.60 2.61 1.01
N SER A 209 -13.50 3.89 1.41
CA SER A 209 -13.37 5.00 0.45
C SER A 209 -12.11 4.81 -0.40
N ALA A 210 -12.28 4.77 -1.73
CA ALA A 210 -11.19 4.57 -2.68
C ALA A 210 -10.26 5.80 -2.68
N GLU A 211 -10.81 7.00 -2.77
CA GLU A 211 -10.03 8.25 -2.69
C GLU A 211 -9.39 8.40 -1.31
N GLY A 212 -10.17 8.14 -0.26
CA GLY A 212 -9.68 8.23 1.12
C GLY A 212 -8.46 7.32 1.33
N TRP A 213 -8.47 6.13 0.74
CA TRP A 213 -7.34 5.22 0.78
C TRP A 213 -6.13 5.73 0.01
N LEU A 214 -6.31 6.18 -1.23
CA LEU A 214 -5.22 6.67 -2.08
C LEU A 214 -4.55 7.93 -1.50
N TYR A 215 -5.33 8.85 -0.94
CA TYR A 215 -4.79 9.96 -0.15
C TYR A 215 -4.10 9.50 1.13
N SER A 216 -4.70 8.55 1.86
CA SER A 216 -4.12 8.03 3.11
C SER A 216 -2.79 7.33 2.91
N PHE A 217 -2.59 6.66 1.77
CA PHE A 217 -1.32 6.05 1.40
C PHE A 217 -0.20 7.08 1.45
N TRP A 218 -0.37 8.20 0.73
CA TRP A 218 0.64 9.26 0.68
C TRP A 218 0.80 9.99 2.01
N MET A 219 -0.30 10.22 2.73
CA MET A 219 -0.25 10.82 4.06
C MET A 219 0.57 9.99 5.05
N ARG A 220 0.42 8.66 5.04
CA ARG A 220 1.23 7.76 5.88
C ARG A 220 2.71 7.82 5.49
N ARG A 221 3.03 7.83 4.19
CA ARG A 221 4.43 7.99 3.73
C ARG A 221 5.03 9.34 4.10
N TRP A 222 4.23 10.41 4.05
CA TRP A 222 4.67 11.72 4.54
C TRP A 222 4.99 11.67 6.04
N ARG A 223 4.11 11.07 6.85
CA ARG A 223 4.33 10.88 8.30
C ARG A 223 5.62 10.11 8.60
N GLU A 224 5.91 9.10 7.80
CA GLU A 224 7.11 8.25 7.91
C GLU A 224 8.37 8.92 7.34
N GLY A 225 8.25 10.08 6.67
CA GLY A 225 9.37 10.72 5.97
C GLY A 225 9.81 10.00 4.68
N THR A 226 8.98 9.10 4.15
CA THR A 226 9.28 8.22 3.01
C THR A 226 8.51 8.57 1.72
N MET A 227 7.73 9.67 1.71
CA MET A 227 6.86 10.05 0.59
C MET A 227 7.58 10.13 -0.77
N GLU A 228 8.74 10.79 -0.82
CA GLU A 228 9.53 10.92 -2.06
C GLU A 228 10.15 9.59 -2.50
N THR A 229 10.65 8.79 -1.55
CA THR A 229 11.16 7.44 -1.84
C THR A 229 10.06 6.53 -2.37
N ALA A 230 8.85 6.61 -1.79
CA ALA A 230 7.69 5.87 -2.25
C ALA A 230 7.26 6.32 -3.66
N LYS A 231 7.33 7.62 -3.98
CA LYS A 231 7.07 8.15 -5.33
C LYS A 231 8.05 7.57 -6.35
N ILE A 232 9.35 7.56 -6.04
CA ILE A 232 10.37 6.95 -6.91
C ILE A 232 10.10 5.46 -7.12
N ALA A 233 9.76 4.73 -6.07
CA ALA A 233 9.45 3.30 -6.18
C ALA A 233 8.22 3.04 -7.07
N VAL A 234 7.14 3.82 -6.87
CA VAL A 234 5.93 3.74 -7.71
C VAL A 234 6.26 4.05 -9.18
N ASP A 235 7.05 5.09 -9.45
CA ASP A 235 7.45 5.46 -10.82
C ASP A 235 8.29 4.37 -11.50
N LEU A 236 9.20 3.74 -10.76
CA LEU A 236 9.99 2.61 -11.27
C LEU A 236 9.12 1.40 -11.60
N LEU A 237 8.14 1.09 -10.75
CA LEU A 237 7.19 0.00 -10.98
C LEU A 237 6.28 0.28 -12.18
N ASN A 238 5.72 1.49 -12.28
CA ASN A 238 4.90 1.90 -13.44
C ASN A 238 5.70 1.83 -14.74
N LYS A 239 6.94 2.32 -14.74
CA LYS A 239 7.84 2.20 -15.89
C LYS A 239 8.08 0.74 -16.28
N ALA A 240 8.29 -0.15 -15.31
CA ALA A 240 8.49 -1.57 -15.57
C ALA A 240 7.23 -2.28 -16.08
N LEU A 241 6.04 -1.74 -15.78
CA LEU A 241 4.75 -2.20 -16.29
C LEU A 241 4.39 -1.59 -17.66
N GLY A 242 5.18 -0.64 -18.17
CA GLY A 242 4.90 0.07 -19.41
C GLY A 242 3.78 1.12 -19.29
N GLN A 243 3.60 1.69 -18.10
CA GLN A 243 2.58 2.68 -17.77
C GLN A 243 3.14 4.10 -17.71
#